data_AF-A0ABD2EQ52-F1
#
_entry.id   AF-A0ABD2EQ52-F1
#
_cell.length_a   1.000
_cell.length_b   1.000
_cell.length_c   1.000
_cell.angle_alpha   90.00
_cell.angle_beta   90.00
_cell.angle_gamma   90.00
#
_symmetry.space_group_name_H-M   'P 1'
#
loop_
_entity.id
_entity.type
_entity.pdbx_description
1 polymer ?
#
loop_
_entity_poly.entity_id
_entity_poly.type
_entity_poly.pdbx_seq_one_letter_code
_entity_poly.pdbx_strand_id
1 'polypeptide(L)'
;MDSGISLDNSYKMDYPEMGLCIIINNKNFHKSTGMASRSGTDVDAANIRETFMNLKYEVRNKNDLTREEIVELMRNVSKEDHSKRSSFICVLLSHGEEGIIFGTNGPVDLKKITSFFRGDYCRSLTGKPKLFIIQVTIPGEIPRMAPGSSSHFVLC
;
A
#
# COMPACT_ATOMS: atom_id res chain seq x y z
N MET A 1 -16.31 -9.45 40.71
CA MET A 1 -15.29 -9.50 39.64
C MET A 1 -16.00 -10.06 38.42
N ASP A 2 -16.70 -9.19 37.70
CA ASP A 2 -17.47 -9.58 36.52
C ASP A 2 -16.66 -9.16 35.29
N SER A 3 -15.83 -10.06 34.77
CA SER A 3 -15.47 -9.98 33.36
C SER A 3 -16.67 -10.52 32.57
N GLY A 4 -17.65 -9.65 32.35
CA GLY A 4 -18.76 -9.90 31.43
C GLY A 4 -18.25 -10.29 30.04
N ILE A 5 -19.07 -11.01 29.28
CA ILE A 5 -18.75 -11.55 27.95
C ILE A 5 -18.15 -10.43 27.08
N SER A 6 -16.86 -10.54 26.78
CA SER A 6 -16.17 -9.64 25.84
C SER A 6 -16.35 -10.21 24.43
N LEU A 7 -17.12 -9.50 23.60
CA LEU A 7 -17.25 -9.79 22.18
C LEU A 7 -16.08 -9.13 21.43
N ASP A 8 -15.14 -9.95 20.97
CA ASP A 8 -13.98 -9.51 20.18
C ASP A 8 -14.35 -9.32 18.69
N ASN A 9 -15.18 -8.30 18.43
CA ASN A 9 -15.70 -8.00 17.09
C ASN A 9 -14.85 -6.96 16.34
N SER A 10 -13.75 -6.49 16.92
CA SER A 10 -12.91 -5.43 16.34
C SER A 10 -11.42 -5.73 16.53
N TYR A 11 -10.60 -5.30 15.58
CA TYR A 11 -9.15 -5.43 15.73
C TYR A 11 -8.66 -4.62 16.93
N LYS A 12 -7.72 -5.21 17.68
CA LYS A 12 -6.98 -4.51 18.74
C LYS A 12 -6.08 -3.43 18.12
N MET A 13 -6.48 -2.17 18.25
CA MET A 13 -5.80 -1.01 17.66
C MET A 13 -5.05 -0.12 18.68
N ASP A 14 -4.94 -0.55 19.94
CA ASP A 14 -4.33 0.18 21.07
C ASP A 14 -2.88 -0.29 21.39
N TYR A 15 -2.16 -0.86 20.41
CA TYR A 15 -0.73 -1.09 20.56
C TYR A 15 0.04 0.25 20.63
N PRO A 16 1.30 0.26 21.09
CA PRO A 16 2.09 1.50 21.23
C PRO A 16 2.20 2.34 19.94
N GLU A 17 2.16 1.70 18.77
CA GLU A 17 2.21 2.36 17.46
C GLU A 17 1.01 1.92 16.62
N MET A 18 0.43 2.82 15.82
CA MET A 18 -0.60 2.43 14.84
C MET A 18 -0.04 1.50 13.76
N GLY A 19 1.18 1.76 13.32
CA GLY A 19 1.87 0.98 12.29
C GLY A 19 2.55 1.84 11.24
N LEU A 20 3.05 1.17 10.20
CA LEU A 20 3.64 1.82 9.04
C LEU A 20 2.57 2.15 8.01
N CYS A 21 2.72 3.29 7.36
CA CYS A 21 2.08 3.59 6.08
C CYS A 21 3.17 3.81 5.02
N ILE A 22 3.34 2.82 4.15
CA ILE A 22 4.30 2.90 3.04
C ILE A 22 3.58 3.45 1.82
N ILE A 23 4.04 4.59 1.29
CA ILE A 23 3.48 5.19 0.08
C ILE A 23 4.51 5.03 -1.04
N ILE A 24 4.16 4.28 -2.09
CA ILE A 24 4.96 4.17 -3.31
C ILE A 24 4.29 5.03 -4.38
N ASN A 25 4.95 6.13 -4.73
CA ASN A 25 4.47 7.11 -5.70
C ASN A 25 5.32 7.05 -6.97
N ASN A 26 4.85 6.29 -7.96
CA ASN A 26 5.50 6.19 -9.26
C ASN A 26 4.86 7.18 -10.23
N LYS A 27 5.62 8.22 -10.57
CA LYS A 27 5.24 9.30 -11.46
C LYS A 27 5.95 9.19 -12.80
N ASN A 28 7.25 8.93 -12.78
CA ASN A 28 8.11 8.96 -13.95
C ASN A 28 8.55 7.55 -14.31
N PHE A 29 8.28 7.13 -15.55
CA PHE A 29 8.57 5.79 -16.02
C PHE A 29 9.70 5.83 -17.05
N HIS A 30 10.44 4.72 -17.16
CA HIS A 30 11.50 4.59 -18.15
C HIS A 30 10.93 4.73 -19.56
N LYS A 31 11.60 5.50 -20.42
CA LYS A 31 11.14 5.76 -21.81
C LYS A 31 10.88 4.47 -22.60
N SER A 32 11.66 3.41 -22.34
CA SER A 32 11.52 2.10 -22.98
C SER A 32 10.17 1.41 -22.71
N THR A 33 9.45 1.82 -21.66
CA THR A 33 8.13 1.27 -21.33
C THR A 33 6.99 1.87 -22.15
N GLY A 34 7.21 3.04 -22.77
CA GLY A 34 6.15 3.80 -23.46
C GLY A 34 5.08 4.38 -22.54
N MET A 35 5.21 4.23 -21.20
CA MET A 35 4.24 4.76 -20.24
C MET A 35 4.38 6.27 -20.07
N ALA A 36 3.25 6.98 -20.05
CA ALA A 36 3.20 8.41 -19.79
C ALA A 36 3.49 8.74 -18.31
N SER A 37 4.01 9.93 -18.04
CA SER A 37 4.14 10.42 -16.66
C SER A 37 2.77 10.67 -16.02
N ARG A 38 2.64 10.37 -14.72
CA ARG A 38 1.38 10.50 -13.97
C ARG A 38 1.24 11.85 -13.29
N SER A 39 0.95 12.90 -14.08
CA SER A 39 0.68 14.23 -13.53
C SER A 39 -0.44 14.21 -12.49
N GLY A 40 -0.23 14.86 -11.34
CA GLY A 40 -1.19 14.90 -10.22
C GLY A 40 -0.89 13.92 -9.08
N THR A 41 -0.13 12.84 -9.32
CA THR A 41 0.15 11.82 -8.29
C THR A 41 0.89 12.35 -7.05
N ASP A 42 1.64 13.45 -7.18
CA ASP A 42 2.32 14.08 -6.05
C ASP A 42 1.33 14.74 -5.08
N VAL A 43 0.19 15.25 -5.60
CA VAL A 43 -0.90 15.78 -4.79
C VAL A 43 -1.55 14.65 -4.00
N ASP A 44 -1.81 13.51 -4.66
CA ASP A 44 -2.34 12.31 -3.99
C ASP A 44 -1.37 11.86 -2.88
N ALA A 45 -0.08 11.73 -3.18
CA ALA A 45 0.94 11.30 -2.23
C ALA A 45 1.05 12.23 -1.01
N ALA A 46 0.93 13.54 -1.21
CA ALA A 46 0.94 14.54 -0.14
C ALA A 46 -0.31 14.43 0.74
N ASN A 47 -1.51 14.35 0.13
CA ASN A 47 -2.77 14.22 0.85
C ASN A 47 -2.83 12.92 1.68
N ILE A 48 -2.39 11.81 1.09
CA ILE A 48 -2.31 10.51 1.76
C ILE A 48 -1.32 10.57 2.93
N ARG A 49 -0.16 11.21 2.73
CA ARG A 49 0.82 11.40 3.81
C ARG A 49 0.22 12.18 4.98
N GLU A 50 -0.39 13.33 4.72
CA GLU A 50 -1.01 14.16 5.76
C GLU A 50 -2.12 13.39 6.50
N THR A 51 -2.98 12.70 5.75
CA THR A 51 -4.07 11.90 6.32
C THR A 51 -3.55 10.82 7.27
N PHE A 52 -2.57 10.03 6.84
CA PHE A 52 -2.07 8.93 7.67
C PHE A 52 -1.16 9.41 8.82
N MET A 53 -0.48 10.55 8.68
CA MET A 53 0.20 11.20 9.81
C MET A 53 -0.80 11.64 10.88
N ASN A 54 -1.94 12.21 10.49
CA ASN A 54 -3.01 12.59 11.42
C ASN A 54 -3.60 11.37 12.13
N LEU A 55 -3.68 10.23 11.45
CA LEU A 55 -4.03 8.92 12.01
C LEU A 55 -2.89 8.23 12.78
N LYS A 56 -1.78 8.93 13.06
CA LYS A 56 -0.65 8.49 13.88
C LYS A 56 0.16 7.32 13.30
N TYR A 57 0.12 7.11 12.00
CA TYR A 57 1.01 6.18 11.33
C TYR A 57 2.41 6.77 11.15
N GLU A 58 3.42 5.91 11.18
CA GLU A 58 4.75 6.23 10.69
C GLU A 58 4.73 6.18 9.16
N VAL A 59 4.65 7.36 8.52
CA VAL A 59 4.50 7.45 7.05
C VAL A 59 5.85 7.54 6.35
N ARG A 60 6.12 6.57 5.46
CA ARG A 60 7.33 6.50 4.63
C ARG A 60 6.96 6.62 3.15
N ASN A 61 7.21 7.79 2.56
CA ASN A 61 7.04 8.03 1.13
C ASN A 61 8.28 7.59 0.35
N LYS A 62 8.06 6.92 -0.79
CA LYS A 62 9.06 6.52 -1.77
C LYS A 62 8.57 6.91 -3.16
N ASN A 63 9.46 7.46 -3.98
CA ASN A 63 9.11 7.96 -5.31
C ASN A 63 9.87 7.17 -6.38
N ASP A 64 9.21 6.94 -7.51
CA ASP A 64 9.80 6.41 -8.75
C ASP A 64 10.64 5.14 -8.55
N LEU A 65 10.06 4.14 -7.88
CA LEU A 65 10.70 2.84 -7.65
C LEU A 65 10.57 1.91 -8.86
N THR A 66 11.68 1.29 -9.24
CA THR A 66 11.73 0.14 -10.15
C THR A 66 11.00 -1.07 -9.56
N ARG A 67 10.67 -2.06 -10.39
CA ARG A 67 10.02 -3.29 -9.95
C ARG A 67 10.89 -4.05 -8.92
N GLU A 68 12.21 -4.01 -9.08
CA GLU A 68 13.16 -4.62 -8.15
C GLU A 68 13.15 -3.91 -6.80
N GLU A 69 13.16 -2.57 -6.80
CA GLU A 69 13.11 -1.76 -5.58
C GLU A 69 11.78 -1.90 -4.84
N ILE A 70 10.65 -2.01 -5.55
CA ILE A 70 9.34 -2.30 -4.92
C ILE A 70 9.40 -3.64 -4.18
N VAL A 71 9.87 -4.69 -4.85
CA VAL A 71 9.96 -6.04 -4.25
C VAL A 71 10.89 -6.05 -3.05
N GLU A 72 12.04 -5.39 -3.16
CA GLU A 72 13.03 -5.34 -2.08
C GLU A 72 12.54 -4.51 -0.89
N LEU A 73 11.90 -3.37 -1.13
CA LEU A 73 11.27 -2.56 -0.09
C LEU A 73 10.22 -3.36 0.67
N MET A 74 9.31 -4.03 -0.03
CA MET A 74 8.23 -4.81 0.59
C MET A 74 8.78 -5.99 1.39
N ARG A 75 9.79 -6.69 0.86
CA ARG A 75 10.49 -7.77 1.57
C ARG A 75 11.17 -7.27 2.85
N ASN A 76 11.80 -6.10 2.81
CA ASN A 76 12.51 -5.57 3.98
C ASN A 76 11.52 -5.07 5.04
N VAL A 77 10.46 -4.37 4.62
CA VAL A 77 9.40 -3.94 5.53
C VAL A 77 8.71 -5.13 6.17
N SER A 78 8.46 -6.23 5.45
CA SER A 78 7.83 -7.42 6.03
C SER A 78 8.72 -8.15 7.05
N LYS A 79 10.03 -7.90 7.04
CA LYS A 79 11.00 -8.48 7.98
C LYS A 79 11.26 -7.60 9.22
N GLU A 80 10.75 -6.36 9.24
CA GLU A 80 10.78 -5.55 10.45
C GLU A 80 9.97 -6.19 11.58
N ASP A 81 10.29 -5.85 12.83
CA ASP A 81 9.48 -6.24 13.98
C ASP A 81 8.26 -5.31 14.11
N HIS A 82 7.08 -5.86 13.83
CA HIS A 82 5.80 -5.14 13.96
C HIS A 82 5.06 -5.47 15.26
N SER A 83 5.71 -6.11 16.25
CA SER A 83 5.04 -6.61 17.46
C SER A 83 4.33 -5.50 18.23
N LYS A 84 4.89 -4.28 18.23
CA LYS A 84 4.35 -3.07 18.87
C LYS A 84 3.41 -2.23 17.98
N ARG A 85 3.17 -2.66 16.74
CA ARG A 85 2.34 -1.95 15.77
C ARG A 85 0.95 -2.57 15.69
N SER A 86 -0.11 -1.77 15.66
CA SER A 86 -1.49 -2.24 15.54
C SER A 86 -1.80 -2.81 14.16
N SER A 87 -1.19 -2.28 13.10
CA SER A 87 -1.57 -2.56 11.72
C SER A 87 -0.45 -2.27 10.71
N PHE A 88 -0.71 -2.55 9.43
CA PHE A 88 0.16 -2.18 8.32
C PHE A 88 -0.66 -1.61 7.15
N ILE A 89 -0.15 -0.54 6.54
CA ILE A 89 -0.73 0.08 5.34
C ILE A 89 0.33 0.19 4.25
N CYS A 90 -0.04 -0.21 3.04
CA CYS A 90 0.72 0.06 1.82
C CYS A 90 -0.19 0.75 0.80
N VAL A 91 0.26 1.89 0.29
CA VAL A 91 -0.42 2.67 -0.74
C VAL A 91 0.42 2.66 -2.01
N LEU A 92 -0.17 2.17 -3.10
CA LEU A 92 0.48 2.03 -4.41
C LEU A 92 -0.16 3.02 -5.39
N LEU A 93 0.60 4.01 -5.84
CA LEU A 93 0.20 5.00 -6.85
C LEU A 93 1.04 4.79 -8.10
N SER A 94 0.50 4.15 -9.14
CA SER A 94 1.25 3.87 -10.38
C SER A 94 0.33 3.63 -11.60
N HIS A 95 0.90 3.21 -12.72
CA HIS A 95 0.15 2.47 -13.74
C HIS A 95 -0.12 1.05 -13.25
N GLY A 96 -1.18 0.42 -13.77
CA GLY A 96 -1.53 -0.93 -13.39
C GLY A 96 -2.60 -1.53 -14.28
N GLU A 97 -2.80 -2.82 -14.09
CA GLU A 97 -3.82 -3.64 -14.73
C GLU A 97 -4.35 -4.61 -13.67
N GLU A 98 -5.28 -5.49 -14.04
CA GLU A 98 -5.82 -6.47 -13.10
C GLU A 98 -4.69 -7.33 -12.49
N GLY A 99 -4.54 -7.23 -11.16
CA GLY A 99 -3.53 -7.97 -10.42
C GLY A 99 -2.08 -7.46 -10.53
N ILE A 100 -1.83 -6.37 -11.27
CA ILE A 100 -0.49 -5.87 -11.60
C ILE A 100 -0.33 -4.40 -11.22
N ILE A 101 0.83 -4.05 -10.67
CA ILE A 101 1.29 -2.67 -10.47
C ILE A 101 2.61 -2.46 -11.20
N PHE A 102 2.82 -1.31 -11.83
CA PHE A 102 4.08 -1.02 -12.52
C PHE A 102 5.11 -0.36 -11.60
N GLY A 103 6.30 -0.95 -11.54
CA GLY A 103 7.53 -0.21 -11.26
C GLY A 103 7.88 0.70 -12.43
N THR A 104 8.82 1.62 -12.23
CA THR A 104 9.25 2.56 -13.28
C THR A 104 9.79 1.88 -14.54
N ASN A 105 10.26 0.64 -14.43
CA ASN A 105 10.86 -0.16 -15.51
C ASN A 105 10.04 -1.39 -15.94
N GLY A 106 8.89 -1.68 -15.32
CA GLY A 106 8.09 -2.87 -15.67
C GLY A 106 7.13 -3.35 -14.57
N PRO A 107 6.36 -4.42 -14.82
CA PRO A 107 5.29 -4.88 -13.93
C PRO A 107 5.78 -5.65 -12.69
N VAL A 108 4.96 -5.62 -11.64
CA VAL A 108 5.04 -6.41 -10.42
C VAL A 108 3.66 -7.00 -10.12
N ASP A 109 3.59 -8.31 -9.87
CA ASP A 109 2.35 -8.94 -9.41
C ASP A 109 1.99 -8.43 -8.00
N LEU A 110 0.75 -7.95 -7.83
CA LEU A 110 0.23 -7.56 -6.52
C LEU A 110 0.29 -8.73 -5.54
N LYS A 111 0.03 -9.96 -6.00
CA LYS A 111 0.17 -11.19 -5.21
C LYS A 111 1.59 -11.36 -4.65
N LYS A 112 2.63 -10.96 -5.40
CA LYS A 112 4.01 -11.02 -4.92
C LYS A 112 4.23 -10.04 -3.78
N ILE A 113 3.75 -8.81 -3.92
CA ILE A 113 3.83 -7.78 -2.88
C ILE A 113 3.09 -8.22 -1.61
N THR A 114 1.84 -8.65 -1.73
CA THR A 114 1.03 -9.04 -0.57
C THR A 114 1.51 -10.33 0.08
N SER A 115 2.14 -11.24 -0.69
CA SER A 115 2.65 -12.52 -0.15
C SER A 115 3.65 -12.36 0.99
N PHE A 116 4.45 -11.29 0.99
CA PHE A 116 5.42 -11.02 2.05
C PHE A 116 4.76 -10.78 3.42
N PHE A 117 3.49 -10.36 3.43
CA PHE A 117 2.74 -10.01 4.63
C PHE A 117 1.73 -11.07 5.06
N ARG A 118 1.73 -12.25 4.43
CA ARG A 118 0.94 -13.40 4.89
C ARG A 118 1.37 -13.79 6.31
N GLY A 119 0.43 -14.33 7.11
CA GLY A 119 0.68 -14.67 8.51
C GLY A 119 1.76 -15.72 8.75
N ASP A 120 2.09 -16.54 7.75
CA ASP A 120 3.21 -17.49 7.79
C ASP A 120 4.58 -16.84 7.53
N TYR A 121 4.62 -15.71 6.80
CA TYR A 121 5.86 -14.99 6.45
C TYR A 121 6.15 -13.78 7.34
N CYS A 122 5.14 -13.03 7.78
CA CYS A 122 5.27 -11.87 8.66
C CYS A 122 4.54 -12.12 9.99
N ARG A 123 5.19 -12.86 10.89
CA ARG A 123 4.58 -13.34 12.14
C ARG A 123 4.10 -12.20 13.04
N SER A 124 4.85 -11.09 13.14
CA SER A 124 4.50 -9.93 13.96
C SER A 124 3.26 -9.15 13.48
N LEU A 125 2.74 -9.45 12.28
CA LEU A 125 1.47 -8.93 11.73
C LEU A 125 0.36 -10.00 11.64
N THR A 126 0.56 -11.19 12.22
CA THR A 126 -0.48 -12.22 12.29
C THR A 126 -1.64 -11.72 13.16
N GLY A 127 -2.88 -11.87 12.67
CA GLY A 127 -4.08 -11.38 13.36
C GLY A 127 -4.29 -9.86 13.32
N LYS A 128 -3.35 -9.09 12.74
CA LYS A 128 -3.45 -7.63 12.60
C LYS A 128 -3.89 -7.23 11.20
N PRO A 129 -4.65 -6.13 11.00
CA PRO A 129 -5.12 -5.72 9.69
C PRO A 129 -3.96 -5.26 8.78
N LYS A 130 -4.01 -5.68 7.50
CA LYS A 130 -3.04 -5.35 6.45
C LYS A 130 -3.80 -4.71 5.28
N LEU A 131 -3.67 -3.41 5.12
CA LEU A 131 -4.43 -2.65 4.13
C LEU A 131 -3.55 -2.33 2.92
N PHE A 132 -4.00 -2.75 1.73
CA PHE A 132 -3.39 -2.37 0.46
C PHE A 132 -4.36 -1.44 -0.30
N ILE A 133 -3.96 -0.19 -0.45
CA ILE A 133 -4.73 0.85 -1.14
C ILE A 133 -4.09 1.05 -2.51
N ILE A 134 -4.82 0.79 -3.59
CA ILE A 134 -4.26 0.72 -4.93
C ILE A 134 -4.95 1.73 -5.82
N GLN A 135 -4.18 2.73 -6.26
CA GLN A 135 -4.57 3.72 -7.26
C GLN A 135 -3.77 3.45 -8.53
N VAL A 136 -4.44 2.90 -9.53
CA VAL A 136 -3.82 2.57 -10.82
C VAL A 136 -4.47 3.30 -11.97
N THR A 137 -3.65 3.74 -12.92
CA THR A 137 -4.11 4.17 -14.24
C THR A 137 -4.00 2.98 -15.19
N ILE A 138 -5.12 2.62 -15.83
CA ILE A 138 -5.19 1.51 -16.80
C ILE A 138 -5.00 2.08 -18.21
N PRO A 139 -4.04 1.57 -19.02
CA PRO A 139 -3.88 2.02 -20.39
C PRO A 139 -5.09 1.62 -21.26
N GLY A 140 -5.68 2.58 -22.00
CA GLY A 140 -6.66 2.29 -23.05
C GLY A 140 -8.14 2.43 -22.68
N GLU A 141 -8.49 2.70 -21.42
CA GLU A 141 -9.83 3.17 -21.09
C GLU A 141 -9.91 4.68 -21.35
N ILE A 142 -10.66 5.06 -22.40
CA ILE A 142 -11.20 6.42 -22.50
C ILE A 142 -11.98 6.63 -21.20
N PRO A 143 -11.74 7.69 -20.42
CA PRO A 143 -12.59 7.99 -19.30
C PRO A 143 -14.00 8.19 -19.87
N ARG A 144 -14.91 7.24 -19.64
CA ARG A 144 -16.32 7.63 -19.59
C ARG A 144 -16.35 8.79 -18.61
N MET A 145 -16.89 9.93 -19.01
CA MET A 145 -17.02 11.12 -18.17
C MET A 145 -17.83 10.80 -16.90
N ALA A 146 -17.18 10.14 -15.95
CA ALA A 146 -17.65 9.83 -14.63
C ALA A 146 -16.54 10.36 -13.70
N PRO A 147 -16.86 11.27 -12.78
CA PRO A 147 -15.89 11.77 -11.82
C PRO A 147 -15.54 10.61 -10.87
N GLY A 148 -14.32 10.08 -10.98
CA GLY A 148 -13.80 9.10 -10.03
C GLY A 148 -12.76 8.19 -10.66
N SER A 149 -11.51 8.29 -10.21
CA SER A 149 -10.54 7.21 -10.42
C SER A 149 -11.03 5.95 -9.72
N SER A 150 -10.87 4.79 -10.36
CA SER A 150 -11.15 3.50 -9.75
C SER A 150 -10.08 3.19 -8.70
N SER A 151 -10.36 3.56 -7.45
CA SER A 151 -9.59 3.09 -6.30
C SER A 151 -9.97 1.64 -6.01
N HIS A 152 -9.05 0.71 -6.24
CA HIS A 152 -9.23 -0.68 -5.80
C HIS A 152 -8.66 -0.84 -4.40
N PHE A 153 -9.53 -1.15 -3.44
CA PHE A 153 -9.11 -1.57 -2.10
C PHE A 153 -8.96 -3.08 -2.10
N VAL A 154 -7.76 -3.56 -1.79
CA VAL A 154 -7.52 -4.99 -1.54
C VAL A 154 -7.31 -5.16 -0.03
N LEU A 155 -8.29 -5.77 0.61
CA LEU A 155 -8.15 -6.25 1.99
C LEU A 155 -7.51 -7.64 1.92
N CYS A 156 -6.32 -7.82 2.52
CA CYS A 156 -5.62 -9.10 2.61
C CYS A 156 -5.60 -9.65 4.03
#